data_AF-A0A2T4ZDH1-F1
#
_entry.id   AF-A0A2T4ZDH1-F1
#
_cell.length_a   1.000
_cell.length_b   1.000
_cell.length_c   1.000
_cell.angle_alpha   90.00
_cell.angle_beta   90.00
_cell.angle_gamma   90.00
#
_symmetry.space_group_name_H-M   'P 1'
#
loop_
_entity.id
_entity.type
_entity.pdbx_description
1 polymer ?
#
loop_
_entity_poly.entity_id
_entity_poly.type
_entity_poly.pdbx_seq_one_letter_code
_entity_poly.pdbx_strand_id
1 'polypeptide(L)'
;MNRLSKMVIFSTGIVFLFSSVFASPVHADKKTAVTGEVTTTFEFSDEYTKDAKKWFDHANEVAREDLEKDLKEAPKKEKPKIKKAIKFLEKNQSDKVFKEYPDGSSELNQALAGMEVKIGKQKTTTNRAGKYTIPQVPLGKHKLTISYEGHEIHSMDVVVKRGQPRKDIDLQIYDRQFIESARKMSESMASHHQEEQVGTQEVTTYPELPQGEEVGEGRGSMVILTEEGNIVNCNKAHAYESPQGKKPFDPAGQEDWKSDTASFPWTEADCAVSIALGFQYLMAPFFLSKYDNSYYCVLESMNAIPMDPETPEKNIYCNGENKDGKYNCSWFEGIDHDEALHTH
;
A
#
# COMPACT_ATOMS: atom_id res chain seq x y z
N MET A 1 -5.81 84.22 38.14
CA MET A 1 -5.81 83.53 39.46
C MET A 1 -5.43 82.08 39.19
N ASN A 2 -4.44 81.43 39.79
CA ASN A 2 -3.39 81.80 40.73
C ASN A 2 -2.38 80.63 40.67
N ARG A 3 -1.08 80.94 40.55
CA ARG A 3 0.08 80.43 41.34
C ARG A 3 0.22 78.88 41.54
N LEU A 4 1.40 78.25 41.57
CA LEU A 4 2.77 78.56 42.01
C LEU A 4 3.68 77.41 41.48
N SER A 5 4.81 77.72 40.83
CA SER A 5 6.20 77.57 41.31
C SER A 5 6.68 76.18 41.79
N LYS A 6 7.74 75.65 41.14
CA LYS A 6 9.16 75.55 41.59
C LYS A 6 9.91 74.58 40.65
N MET A 7 10.99 74.96 39.94
CA MET A 7 12.39 75.27 40.32
C MET A 7 13.34 74.05 40.44
N VAL A 8 14.42 74.11 39.64
CA VAL A 8 15.82 73.64 39.84
C VAL A 8 16.22 72.16 39.65
N ILE A 9 16.87 71.89 38.51
CA ILE A 9 18.26 71.39 38.24
C ILE A 9 18.88 70.40 39.24
N PHE A 10 19.38 69.24 38.76
CA PHE A 10 20.76 68.80 39.01
C PHE A 10 21.23 67.70 38.03
N SER A 11 22.54 67.72 37.84
CA SER A 11 23.35 67.17 36.77
C SER A 11 23.80 65.71 36.96
N THR A 12 24.30 65.17 35.84
CA THR A 12 25.41 64.20 35.69
C THR A 12 25.32 62.82 36.36
N GLY A 13 25.30 61.79 35.51
CA GLY A 13 25.60 60.42 35.89
C GLY A 13 25.72 59.53 34.66
N ILE A 14 26.81 59.69 33.89
CA ILE A 14 27.21 58.72 32.87
C ILE A 14 27.69 57.47 33.62
N VAL A 15 26.93 56.38 33.53
CA VAL A 15 27.37 55.05 33.89
C VAL A 15 27.46 54.24 32.60
N PHE A 16 28.69 54.08 32.09
CA PHE A 16 29.01 53.09 31.06
C PHE A 16 29.04 51.72 31.73
N LEU A 17 27.93 50.98 31.65
CA LEU A 17 27.95 49.53 31.85
C LEU A 17 28.47 48.91 30.56
N PHE A 18 29.74 48.53 30.55
CA PHE A 18 30.27 47.58 29.57
C PHE A 18 29.62 46.21 29.83
N SER A 19 28.46 45.98 29.22
CA SER A 19 28.00 44.63 28.97
C SER A 19 28.94 44.03 27.92
N SER A 20 29.94 43.29 28.36
CA SER A 20 30.65 42.35 27.49
C SER A 20 29.65 41.29 27.07
N VAL A 21 28.90 41.59 26.00
CA VAL A 21 28.15 40.60 25.24
C VAL A 21 29.23 39.72 24.61
N PHE A 22 29.54 38.60 25.27
CA PHE A 22 30.15 37.45 24.61
C PHE A 22 29.14 36.96 23.58
N ALA A 23 29.13 37.62 22.42
CA ALA A 23 28.57 37.06 21.21
C ALA A 23 29.51 35.95 20.79
N SER A 24 29.41 34.80 21.46
CA SER A 24 29.74 33.55 20.80
C SER A 24 28.97 33.60 19.48
N PRO A 25 29.60 33.45 18.30
CA PRO A 25 28.85 33.19 17.10
C PRO A 25 28.13 31.88 17.38
N VAL A 26 26.87 31.98 17.81
CA VAL A 26 25.92 30.91 17.69
C VAL A 26 25.86 30.72 16.19
N HIS A 27 26.71 29.82 15.68
CA HIS A 27 26.46 29.12 14.45
C HIS A 27 25.14 28.40 14.71
N ALA A 28 24.05 29.15 14.59
CA ALA A 28 22.71 28.60 14.57
C ALA A 28 22.79 27.60 13.45
N ASP A 29 22.82 26.32 13.81
CA ASP A 29 22.82 25.22 12.88
C ASP A 29 21.81 25.59 11.82
N LYS A 30 22.28 25.84 10.60
CA LYS A 30 21.41 26.35 9.56
C LYS A 30 20.41 25.23 9.35
N LYS A 31 19.18 25.46 9.78
CA LYS A 31 18.08 24.51 9.72
C LYS A 31 16.98 25.11 8.84
N THR A 32 16.20 24.25 8.21
CA THR A 32 15.06 24.65 7.38
C THR A 32 13.93 23.63 7.51
N ALA A 33 12.74 23.99 7.08
CA ALA A 33 11.64 23.03 6.96
C ALA A 33 11.71 22.37 5.59
N VAL A 34 11.54 21.05 5.55
CA VAL A 34 11.35 20.30 4.31
C VAL A 34 9.90 19.84 4.27
N THR A 35 9.15 20.33 3.31
CA THR A 35 7.79 19.94 2.96
C THR A 35 7.82 19.07 1.71
N GLY A 36 6.74 18.37 1.44
CA GLY A 36 6.63 17.55 0.23
C GLY A 36 5.36 16.73 0.22
N GLU A 37 5.31 15.83 -0.75
CA GLU A 37 4.27 14.82 -0.91
C GLU A 37 4.93 13.47 -1.20
N VAL A 38 4.37 12.40 -0.66
CA VAL A 38 4.73 11.03 -1.00
C VAL A 38 3.58 10.44 -1.82
N THR A 39 3.88 10.05 -3.05
CA THR A 39 2.96 9.36 -3.96
C THR A 39 3.54 8.01 -4.36
N THR A 40 2.69 7.19 -4.97
CA THR A 40 3.06 6.00 -5.72
C THR A 40 2.47 6.11 -7.12
N THR A 41 3.23 5.70 -8.14
CA THR A 41 2.77 5.67 -9.53
C THR A 41 3.00 4.29 -10.09
N PHE A 42 1.92 3.68 -10.58
CA PHE A 42 1.98 2.41 -11.29
C PHE A 42 1.90 2.71 -12.77
N GLU A 43 2.97 2.40 -13.50
CA GLU A 43 3.04 2.59 -14.94
C GLU A 43 2.79 1.25 -15.64
N PHE A 44 1.83 1.22 -16.54
CA PHE A 44 1.47 0.07 -17.35
C PHE A 44 1.82 0.34 -18.80
N SER A 45 2.57 -0.56 -19.43
CA SER A 45 2.77 -0.53 -20.89
C SER A 45 1.44 -0.63 -21.65
N ASP A 46 1.49 -0.36 -22.95
CA ASP A 46 0.34 -0.51 -23.84
C ASP A 46 -0.22 -1.95 -23.82
N GLU A 47 0.67 -2.95 -23.72
CA GLU A 47 0.35 -4.37 -23.60
C GLU A 47 -0.55 -4.65 -22.39
N TYR A 48 -0.25 -4.07 -21.22
CA TYR A 48 -0.97 -4.36 -19.97
C TYR A 48 -2.05 -3.35 -19.58
N THR A 49 -2.13 -2.20 -20.26
CA THR A 49 -3.08 -1.14 -19.90
C THR A 49 -4.53 -1.64 -19.90
N LYS A 50 -4.92 -2.43 -20.90
CA LYS A 50 -6.29 -2.97 -20.97
C LYS A 50 -6.60 -3.92 -19.81
N ASP A 51 -5.67 -4.80 -19.48
CA ASP A 51 -5.86 -5.82 -18.44
C ASP A 51 -5.82 -5.19 -17.05
N ALA A 52 -4.92 -4.23 -16.80
CA ALA A 52 -4.88 -3.44 -15.57
C ALA A 52 -6.19 -2.67 -15.34
N LYS A 53 -6.76 -2.07 -16.38
CA LYS A 53 -8.06 -1.38 -16.27
C LYS A 53 -9.19 -2.36 -15.96
N LYS A 54 -9.24 -3.52 -16.63
CA LYS A 54 -10.23 -4.57 -16.36
C LYS A 54 -10.11 -5.08 -14.92
N TRP A 55 -8.89 -5.36 -14.46
CA TRP A 55 -8.58 -5.77 -13.09
C TRP A 55 -9.10 -4.74 -12.06
N PHE A 56 -8.80 -3.46 -12.29
CA PHE A 56 -9.24 -2.40 -11.39
C PHE A 56 -10.77 -2.25 -11.35
N ASP A 57 -11.44 -2.33 -12.50
CA ASP A 57 -12.90 -2.27 -12.59
C ASP A 57 -13.57 -3.50 -11.96
N HIS A 58 -12.98 -4.68 -12.11
CA HIS A 58 -13.44 -5.89 -11.43
C HIS A 58 -13.37 -5.72 -9.91
N ALA A 59 -12.25 -5.25 -9.37
CA ALA A 59 -12.13 -5.00 -7.93
C ALA A 59 -13.12 -3.93 -7.44
N ASN A 60 -13.42 -2.90 -8.25
CA ASN A 60 -14.45 -1.91 -7.94
C ASN A 60 -15.84 -2.56 -7.82
N GLU A 61 -16.15 -3.51 -8.71
CA GLU A 61 -17.41 -4.24 -8.70
C GLU A 61 -17.52 -5.14 -7.46
N VAL A 62 -16.46 -5.89 -7.13
CA VAL A 62 -16.38 -6.71 -5.91
C VAL A 62 -16.63 -5.86 -4.66
N ALA A 63 -15.95 -4.71 -4.53
CA ALA A 63 -16.18 -3.77 -3.43
C ALA A 63 -17.62 -3.23 -3.40
N ARG A 64 -18.21 -2.98 -4.57
CA ARG A 64 -19.58 -2.47 -4.67
C ARG A 64 -20.58 -3.51 -4.18
N GLU A 65 -20.45 -4.76 -4.62
CA GLU A 65 -21.33 -5.85 -4.20
C GLU A 65 -21.26 -6.09 -2.69
N ASP A 66 -20.05 -6.10 -2.13
CA ASP A 66 -19.82 -6.20 -0.68
C ASP A 66 -20.49 -5.04 0.09
N LEU A 67 -20.27 -3.79 -0.33
CA LEU A 67 -20.93 -2.64 0.29
C LEU A 67 -22.46 -2.64 0.10
N GLU A 68 -22.98 -3.23 -0.98
CA GLU A 68 -24.42 -3.39 -1.18
C GLU A 68 -25.04 -4.44 -0.25
N LYS A 69 -24.30 -5.53 0.06
CA LYS A 69 -24.66 -6.48 1.13
C LYS A 69 -24.74 -5.72 2.46
N ASP A 70 -23.68 -4.99 2.83
CA ASP A 70 -23.65 -4.18 4.05
C ASP A 70 -24.80 -3.17 4.10
N LEU A 71 -25.11 -2.50 2.97
CA LEU A 71 -26.15 -1.48 2.92
C LEU A 71 -27.54 -2.04 3.28
N LYS A 72 -27.81 -3.31 2.95
CA LYS A 72 -29.07 -3.98 3.28
C LYS A 72 -29.19 -4.12 4.80
N GLU A 73 -28.13 -4.56 5.45
CA GLU A 73 -28.08 -4.96 6.86
C GLU A 73 -27.77 -3.80 7.83
N ALA A 74 -27.09 -2.75 7.36
CA ALA A 74 -26.59 -1.68 8.21
C ALA A 74 -27.69 -0.86 8.92
N PRO A 75 -27.42 -0.36 10.14
CA PRO A 75 -28.27 0.61 10.82
C PRO A 75 -28.54 1.86 9.96
N LYS A 76 -29.74 2.47 10.11
CA LYS A 76 -30.14 3.69 9.35
C LYS A 76 -29.09 4.82 9.37
N LYS A 77 -28.35 4.96 10.49
CA LYS A 77 -27.30 5.96 10.67
C LYS A 77 -26.06 5.73 9.80
N GLU A 78 -25.77 4.50 9.40
CA GLU A 78 -24.57 4.10 8.64
C GLU A 78 -24.82 4.02 7.14
N LYS A 79 -26.07 3.74 6.71
CA LYS A 79 -26.46 3.69 5.29
C LYS A 79 -25.99 4.89 4.45
N PRO A 80 -26.00 6.16 4.94
CA PRO A 80 -25.48 7.28 4.16
C PRO A 80 -23.97 7.22 3.89
N LYS A 81 -23.16 6.64 4.80
CA LYS A 81 -21.72 6.45 4.59
C LYS A 81 -21.49 5.41 3.50
N ILE A 82 -22.16 4.26 3.61
CA ILE A 82 -22.06 3.15 2.65
C ILE A 82 -22.51 3.60 1.24
N LYS A 83 -23.63 4.30 1.12
CA LYS A 83 -24.08 4.88 -0.16
C LYS A 83 -23.08 5.84 -0.79
N LYS A 84 -22.34 6.60 0.02
CA LYS A 84 -21.27 7.48 -0.49
C LYS A 84 -20.07 6.68 -0.97
N ALA A 85 -19.73 5.58 -0.31
CA ALA A 85 -18.68 4.66 -0.74
C ALA A 85 -19.03 3.99 -2.07
N ILE A 86 -20.24 3.43 -2.21
CA ILE A 86 -20.74 2.86 -3.48
C ILE A 86 -20.68 3.90 -4.61
N LYS A 87 -21.23 5.10 -4.38
CA LYS A 87 -21.20 6.19 -5.37
C LYS A 87 -19.78 6.66 -5.70
N PHE A 88 -18.84 6.51 -4.76
CA PHE A 88 -17.44 6.80 -5.02
C PHE A 88 -16.86 5.76 -5.98
N LEU A 89 -17.08 4.46 -5.76
CA LEU A 89 -16.62 3.39 -6.66
C LEU A 89 -17.21 3.53 -8.07
N GLU A 90 -18.52 3.80 -8.19
CA GLU A 90 -19.19 4.05 -9.49
C GLU A 90 -18.56 5.20 -10.29
N LYS A 91 -18.00 6.20 -9.60
CA LYS A 91 -17.41 7.39 -10.23
C LYS A 91 -15.93 7.25 -10.53
N ASN A 92 -15.24 6.33 -9.85
CA ASN A 92 -13.80 6.15 -9.95
C ASN A 92 -13.49 4.81 -10.60
N GLN A 93 -14.14 4.58 -11.75
CA GLN A 93 -13.81 3.50 -12.67
C GLN A 93 -12.46 3.79 -13.35
N SER A 94 -11.88 2.77 -13.97
CA SER A 94 -10.56 2.78 -14.57
C SER A 94 -10.38 3.92 -15.58
N ASP A 95 -11.42 4.26 -16.36
CA ASP A 95 -11.43 5.36 -17.33
C ASP A 95 -11.30 6.76 -16.70
N LYS A 96 -11.51 6.88 -15.39
CA LYS A 96 -11.36 8.14 -14.64
C LYS A 96 -10.08 8.24 -13.84
N VAL A 97 -9.58 7.12 -13.34
CA VAL A 97 -8.44 7.10 -12.42
C VAL A 97 -7.12 6.76 -13.12
N PHE A 98 -7.17 6.05 -14.24
CA PHE A 98 -6.01 5.83 -15.08
C PHE A 98 -5.84 7.02 -16.01
N LYS A 99 -4.61 7.50 -16.14
CA LYS A 99 -4.23 8.47 -17.14
C LYS A 99 -3.52 7.75 -18.27
N GLU A 100 -4.17 7.71 -19.43
CA GLU A 100 -3.62 7.11 -20.65
C GLU A 100 -2.76 8.11 -21.43
N TYR A 101 -1.75 7.58 -22.10
CA TYR A 101 -0.80 8.31 -22.92
C TYR A 101 -0.97 7.99 -24.42
N PRO A 102 -0.48 8.86 -25.33
CA PRO A 102 -0.65 8.65 -26.77
C PRO A 102 -0.02 7.36 -27.33
N ASP A 103 0.94 6.76 -26.62
CA ASP A 103 1.58 5.49 -26.97
C ASP A 103 0.78 4.26 -26.49
N GLY A 104 -0.37 4.48 -25.84
CA GLY A 104 -1.22 3.41 -25.30
C GLY A 104 -0.87 2.99 -23.88
N SER A 105 0.23 3.48 -23.31
CA SER A 105 0.57 3.25 -21.90
C SER A 105 -0.40 3.99 -20.97
N SER A 106 -0.42 3.62 -19.70
CA SER A 106 -1.24 4.28 -18.69
C SER A 106 -0.55 4.35 -17.33
N GLU A 107 -0.98 5.30 -16.50
CA GLU A 107 -0.54 5.39 -15.11
C GLU A 107 -1.70 5.47 -14.13
N LEU A 108 -1.52 4.84 -12.96
CA LEU A 108 -2.34 5.01 -11.77
C LEU A 108 -1.49 5.66 -10.67
N ASN A 109 -1.75 6.93 -10.36
CA ASN A 109 -1.03 7.68 -9.33
C ASN A 109 -1.89 7.84 -8.07
N GLN A 110 -1.32 7.55 -6.90
CA GLN A 110 -1.99 7.74 -5.62
C GLN A 110 -1.10 8.36 -4.55
N ALA A 111 -1.71 9.17 -3.69
CA ALA A 111 -1.04 9.71 -2.52
C ALA A 111 -0.93 8.65 -1.41
N LEU A 112 0.23 8.56 -0.75
CA LEU A 112 0.47 7.59 0.31
C LEU A 112 0.31 8.23 1.69
N ALA A 113 -0.75 7.86 2.39
CA ALA A 113 -1.05 8.32 3.74
C ALA A 113 -0.36 7.46 4.80
N GLY A 114 -0.05 8.03 5.97
CA GLY A 114 0.49 7.28 7.10
C GLY A 114 1.97 6.91 7.00
N MET A 115 2.67 7.36 5.96
CA MET A 115 4.09 7.07 5.74
C MET A 115 4.95 7.90 6.69
N GLU A 116 5.84 7.27 7.44
CA GLU A 116 6.89 7.96 8.18
C GLU A 116 7.98 8.44 7.20
N VAL A 117 8.20 9.75 7.15
CA VAL A 117 9.28 10.37 6.37
C VAL A 117 10.32 10.88 7.35
N LYS A 118 11.56 10.39 7.21
CA LYS A 118 12.68 10.70 8.10
C LYS A 118 13.84 11.31 7.32
N ILE A 119 14.39 12.41 7.83
CA ILE A 119 15.62 13.03 7.31
C ILE A 119 16.56 13.29 8.49
N GLY A 120 17.67 12.56 8.55
CA GLY A 120 18.59 12.58 9.69
C GLY A 120 17.88 12.15 10.99
N LYS A 121 17.81 13.05 11.97
CA LYS A 121 17.12 12.82 13.26
C LYS A 121 15.67 13.29 13.30
N GLN A 122 15.21 14.00 12.27
CA GLN A 122 13.86 14.54 12.21
C GLN A 122 12.96 13.58 11.44
N LYS A 123 11.71 13.45 11.88
CA LYS A 123 10.71 12.62 11.20
C LYS A 123 9.32 13.22 11.31
N THR A 124 8.43 12.82 10.41
CA THR A 124 7.02 13.21 10.38
C THR A 124 6.22 12.10 9.70
N THR A 125 4.89 12.19 9.71
CA THR A 125 4.01 11.25 9.01
C THR A 125 3.24 11.97 7.92
N THR A 126 3.09 11.35 6.75
CA THR A 126 2.27 11.89 5.66
C THR A 126 0.80 11.93 6.06
N ASN A 127 0.10 12.99 5.67
CA ASN A 127 -1.35 13.07 5.84
C ASN A 127 -2.09 12.32 4.72
N ARG A 128 -3.42 12.40 4.70
CA ARG A 128 -4.28 11.73 3.71
C ARG A 128 -4.03 12.13 2.25
N ALA A 129 -3.43 13.29 2.02
CA ALA A 129 -3.06 13.76 0.69
C ALA A 129 -1.58 13.47 0.41
N GLY A 130 -0.94 12.55 1.13
CA GLY A 130 0.49 12.25 1.00
C GLY A 130 1.42 13.35 1.51
N LYS A 131 0.89 14.48 1.98
CA LYS A 131 1.71 15.67 2.29
C LYS A 131 2.40 15.54 3.63
N TYR A 132 3.63 16.04 3.70
CA TYR A 132 4.43 16.04 4.90
C TYR A 132 5.13 17.38 5.15
N THR A 133 5.55 17.61 6.39
CA THR A 133 6.43 18.72 6.77
C THR A 133 7.34 18.26 7.90
N ILE A 134 8.65 18.28 7.65
CA ILE A 134 9.70 18.00 8.61
C ILE A 134 10.35 19.34 9.00
N PRO A 135 10.09 19.85 10.22
CA PRO A 135 10.69 21.08 10.67
C PRO A 135 12.17 20.87 11.04
N GLN A 136 12.93 21.96 11.04
CA GLN A 136 14.27 22.01 11.67
C GLN A 136 15.31 21.00 11.12
N VAL A 137 15.23 20.68 9.83
CA VAL A 137 16.20 19.82 9.14
C VAL A 137 17.50 20.59 8.90
N PRO A 138 18.67 20.10 9.38
CA PRO A 138 19.96 20.75 9.11
C PRO A 138 20.25 20.86 7.61
N LEU A 139 20.90 21.94 7.16
CA LEU A 139 21.38 22.03 5.79
C LEU A 139 22.51 21.01 5.55
N GLY A 140 22.59 20.45 4.35
CA GLY A 140 23.61 19.49 3.97
C GLY A 140 23.07 18.25 3.27
N LYS A 141 23.94 17.25 3.07
CA LYS A 141 23.55 15.94 2.56
C LYS A 141 22.99 15.09 3.70
N HIS A 142 21.86 14.42 3.47
CA HIS A 142 21.22 13.51 4.41
C HIS A 142 20.68 12.30 3.67
N LYS A 143 20.49 11.20 4.38
CA LYS A 143 19.65 10.09 3.93
C LYS A 143 18.19 10.41 4.30
N LEU A 144 17.31 10.35 3.32
CA LEU A 144 15.86 10.35 3.49
C LEU A 144 15.38 8.91 3.50
N THR A 145 14.56 8.55 4.49
CA THR A 145 13.92 7.24 4.58
C THR A 145 12.40 7.42 4.60
N ILE A 146 11.70 6.60 3.85
CA ILE A 146 10.26 6.40 3.90
C ILE A 146 10.03 5.03 4.54
N SER A 147 9.18 4.98 5.55
CA SER A 147 8.80 3.73 6.21
C SER A 147 7.30 3.69 6.53
N TYR A 148 6.78 2.49 6.72
CA TYR A 148 5.41 2.26 7.20
C TYR A 148 5.49 1.25 8.34
N GLU A 149 4.89 1.58 9.49
CA GLU A 149 4.90 0.74 10.70
C GLU A 149 6.28 0.21 11.13
N GLY A 150 7.34 0.97 10.84
CA GLY A 150 8.72 0.61 11.18
C GLY A 150 9.47 -0.16 10.09
N HIS A 151 8.80 -0.58 9.02
CA HIS A 151 9.42 -1.21 7.84
C HIS A 151 9.91 -0.14 6.87
N GLU A 152 11.19 -0.17 6.51
CA GLU A 152 11.74 0.73 5.47
C GLU A 152 11.16 0.32 4.11
N ILE A 153 10.60 1.30 3.39
CA ILE A 153 10.01 1.11 2.06
C ILE A 153 10.95 1.67 1.00
N HIS A 154 11.50 2.85 1.28
CA HIS A 154 12.41 3.48 0.35
C HIS A 154 13.43 4.36 1.06
N SER A 155 14.64 4.44 0.51
CA SER A 155 15.60 5.45 0.95
C SER A 155 16.42 6.04 -0.19
N MET A 156 16.75 7.33 -0.04
CA MET A 156 17.51 8.08 -1.03
C MET A 156 18.36 9.17 -0.37
N ASP A 157 19.44 9.57 -1.03
CA ASP A 157 20.21 10.74 -0.63
C ASP A 157 19.50 12.04 -1.03
N VAL A 158 19.41 12.98 -0.09
CA VAL A 158 18.82 14.30 -0.32
C VAL A 158 19.77 15.40 0.12
N VAL A 159 19.78 16.51 -0.64
CA VAL A 159 20.57 17.71 -0.30
C VAL A 159 19.64 18.81 0.17
N VAL A 160 19.65 19.08 1.47
CA VAL A 160 18.82 20.11 2.10
C VAL A 160 19.52 21.45 1.98
N LYS A 161 18.91 22.36 1.21
CA LYS A 161 19.41 23.73 0.98
C LYS A 161 18.40 24.75 1.45
N ARG A 162 18.89 25.92 1.89
CA ARG A 162 18.03 27.05 2.21
C ARG A 162 17.27 27.49 0.95
N GLY A 163 15.96 27.67 1.06
CA GLY A 163 15.11 28.11 -0.05
C GLY A 163 14.63 26.98 -0.98
N GLN A 164 14.96 25.72 -0.69
CA GLN A 164 14.35 24.54 -1.33
C GLN A 164 13.49 23.80 -0.31
N PRO A 165 12.32 24.37 0.07
CA PRO A 165 11.51 23.77 1.10
C PRO A 165 10.80 22.52 0.61
N ARG A 166 10.54 22.36 -0.70
CA ARG A 166 9.69 21.28 -1.21
C ARG A 166 10.53 20.14 -1.80
N LYS A 167 10.23 18.90 -1.39
CA LYS A 167 10.79 17.67 -1.92
C LYS A 167 9.66 16.65 -2.07
N ASP A 168 9.12 16.54 -3.28
CA ASP A 168 8.13 15.51 -3.58
C ASP A 168 8.86 14.18 -3.87
N ILE A 169 8.22 13.08 -3.50
CA ILE A 169 8.75 11.73 -3.63
C ILE A 169 7.68 10.89 -4.29
N ASP A 170 8.00 10.34 -5.44
CA ASP A 170 7.15 9.40 -6.14
C ASP A 170 7.80 8.02 -6.13
N LEU A 171 7.11 7.06 -5.53
CA LEU A 171 7.50 5.67 -5.51
C LEU A 171 6.98 5.03 -6.79
N GLN A 172 7.76 5.15 -7.87
CA GLN A 172 7.39 4.61 -9.18
C GLN A 172 7.57 3.10 -9.22
N ILE A 173 6.56 2.42 -9.74
CA ILE A 173 6.53 0.98 -9.93
C ILE A 173 6.12 0.74 -11.38
N TYR A 174 7.07 0.25 -12.17
CA TYR A 174 6.81 -0.16 -13.55
C TYR A 174 6.11 -1.52 -13.56
N ASP A 175 5.26 -1.78 -14.56
CA ASP A 175 4.57 -3.05 -14.75
C ASP A 175 5.42 -4.30 -14.49
N ARG A 176 6.64 -4.38 -15.06
CA ARG A 176 7.55 -5.51 -14.83
C ARG A 176 8.00 -5.63 -13.39
N GLN A 177 8.22 -4.51 -12.71
CA GLN A 177 8.56 -4.51 -11.29
C GLN A 177 7.36 -4.90 -10.45
N PHE A 178 6.16 -4.38 -10.76
CA PHE A 178 4.95 -4.77 -10.07
C PHE A 178 4.68 -6.26 -10.20
N ILE A 179 4.80 -6.80 -11.42
CA ILE A 179 4.62 -8.22 -11.69
C ILE A 179 5.66 -9.06 -10.93
N GLU A 180 6.93 -8.66 -10.95
CA GLU A 180 7.98 -9.35 -10.19
C GLU A 180 7.76 -9.24 -8.68
N SER A 181 7.31 -8.09 -8.21
CA SER A 181 7.00 -7.85 -6.81
C SER A 181 5.85 -8.74 -6.35
N ALA A 182 4.79 -8.82 -7.14
CA ALA A 182 3.65 -9.65 -6.86
C ALA A 182 4.04 -11.15 -6.91
N ARG A 183 4.93 -11.55 -7.81
CA ARG A 183 5.50 -12.91 -7.86
C ARG A 183 6.25 -13.24 -6.56
N LYS A 184 7.14 -12.35 -6.11
CA LYS A 184 7.88 -12.54 -4.84
C LYS A 184 6.98 -12.52 -3.62
N MET A 185 5.92 -11.71 -3.64
CA MET A 185 4.89 -11.74 -2.60
C MET A 185 4.31 -13.16 -2.49
N SER A 186 3.92 -13.76 -3.63
CA SER A 186 3.49 -15.16 -3.71
C SER A 186 4.56 -16.14 -3.20
N GLU A 187 5.81 -16.02 -3.65
CA GLU A 187 6.91 -16.91 -3.21
C GLU A 187 7.23 -16.80 -1.72
N SER A 188 7.26 -15.59 -1.17
CA SER A 188 7.62 -15.34 0.23
C SER A 188 6.64 -16.01 1.18
N MET A 189 5.37 -16.07 0.78
CA MET A 189 4.33 -16.76 1.53
C MET A 189 4.66 -18.24 1.64
N ALA A 190 5.07 -18.90 0.56
CA ALA A 190 5.42 -20.32 0.54
C ALA A 190 6.59 -20.70 1.46
N SER A 191 7.47 -19.75 1.79
CA SER A 191 8.76 -20.02 2.47
C SER A 191 8.72 -20.05 4.00
N HIS A 192 7.57 -19.73 4.65
CA HIS A 192 7.52 -19.38 6.08
C HIS A 192 6.63 -20.28 6.98
N HIS A 193 6.33 -21.53 6.61
CA HIS A 193 5.33 -22.32 7.34
C HIS A 193 5.87 -23.19 8.48
N GLN A 194 5.18 -23.12 9.64
CA GLN A 194 5.20 -24.10 10.73
C GLN A 194 3.81 -24.74 10.86
N GLU A 195 3.76 -26.01 11.29
CA GLU A 195 2.56 -26.84 11.48
C GLU A 195 1.48 -26.15 12.35
N GLU A 196 0.33 -25.78 11.78
CA GLU A 196 -0.88 -25.44 12.56
C GLU A 196 -2.18 -25.81 11.83
N GLN A 197 -3.18 -26.25 12.60
CA GLN A 197 -4.50 -26.67 12.15
C GLN A 197 -5.42 -25.47 11.87
N VAL A 198 -6.02 -25.43 10.68
CA VAL A 198 -6.96 -24.38 10.25
C VAL A 198 -8.31 -25.01 9.93
N GLY A 199 -9.41 -24.33 10.29
CA GLY A 199 -10.77 -24.82 10.05
C GLY A 199 -11.24 -24.55 8.62
N THR A 200 -11.61 -25.60 7.89
CA THR A 200 -12.25 -25.52 6.57
C THR A 200 -13.76 -25.27 6.70
N GLN A 201 -14.33 -24.34 5.94
CA GLN A 201 -15.78 -24.28 5.69
C GLN A 201 -16.17 -25.28 4.59
N GLU A 202 -17.42 -25.74 4.54
CA GLU A 202 -17.89 -26.72 3.55
C GLU A 202 -17.90 -26.13 2.13
N VAL A 203 -16.77 -26.27 1.43
CA VAL A 203 -16.62 -26.03 -0.01
C VAL A 203 -16.06 -27.31 -0.64
N THR A 204 -16.37 -27.59 -1.90
CA THR A 204 -15.77 -28.73 -2.59
C THR A 204 -14.30 -28.40 -2.88
N THR A 205 -13.42 -28.89 -2.02
CA THR A 205 -11.98 -28.70 -2.15
C THR A 205 -11.41 -29.72 -3.13
N TYR A 206 -10.27 -29.37 -3.73
CA TYR A 206 -9.47 -30.33 -4.51
C TYR A 206 -9.12 -31.56 -3.64
N PRO A 207 -8.73 -32.70 -4.23
CA PRO A 207 -8.02 -33.73 -3.47
C PRO A 207 -6.90 -33.09 -2.67
N GLU A 208 -6.65 -33.56 -1.44
CA GLU A 208 -5.53 -33.04 -0.63
C GLU A 208 -4.24 -33.19 -1.43
N LEU A 209 -3.60 -32.05 -1.70
CA LEU A 209 -2.33 -31.94 -2.38
C LEU A 209 -1.20 -31.91 -1.34
N PRO A 210 -0.02 -32.46 -1.65
CA PRO A 210 1.11 -32.39 -0.73
C PRO A 210 1.46 -30.94 -0.39
N GLN A 211 1.81 -30.70 0.87
CA GLN A 211 2.41 -29.43 1.27
C GLN A 211 3.64 -29.12 0.40
N GLY A 212 3.72 -27.88 -0.09
CA GLY A 212 4.77 -27.42 -1.00
C GLY A 212 4.51 -27.70 -2.48
N GLU A 213 3.43 -28.41 -2.83
CA GLU A 213 3.04 -28.61 -4.24
C GLU A 213 2.69 -27.27 -4.90
N GLU A 214 3.24 -27.04 -6.10
CA GLU A 214 2.91 -25.87 -6.93
C GLU A 214 1.68 -26.15 -7.80
N VAL A 215 0.72 -25.22 -7.80
CA VAL A 215 -0.54 -25.31 -8.58
C VAL A 215 -0.69 -24.11 -9.51
N GLY A 216 -0.99 -24.37 -10.78
CA GLY A 216 -1.11 -23.34 -11.82
C GLY A 216 0.18 -23.15 -12.63
N GLU A 217 0.23 -22.13 -13.48
CA GLU A 217 1.36 -21.87 -14.38
C GLU A 217 1.84 -20.41 -14.30
N GLY A 218 3.10 -20.19 -14.64
CA GLY A 218 3.63 -18.84 -14.77
C GLY A 218 3.75 -18.10 -13.43
N ARG A 219 3.39 -16.82 -13.42
CA ARG A 219 3.74 -15.89 -12.32
C ARG A 219 2.78 -15.89 -11.14
N GLY A 220 1.58 -16.42 -11.34
CA GLY A 220 0.56 -16.60 -10.31
C GLY A 220 0.46 -18.04 -9.83
N SER A 221 1.51 -18.87 -10.00
CA SER A 221 1.52 -20.20 -9.40
C SER A 221 1.33 -20.08 -7.89
N MET A 222 0.55 -21.02 -7.37
CA MET A 222 0.18 -21.11 -5.96
C MET A 222 0.97 -22.24 -5.33
N VAL A 223 1.22 -22.18 -4.03
CA VAL A 223 1.87 -23.24 -3.26
C VAL A 223 0.95 -23.68 -2.14
N ILE A 224 0.85 -24.99 -1.92
CA ILE A 224 0.11 -25.56 -0.79
C ILE A 224 0.89 -25.34 0.51
N LEU A 225 0.29 -24.64 1.48
CA LEU A 225 0.94 -24.21 2.72
C LEU A 225 0.79 -25.22 3.86
N THR A 226 -0.21 -26.09 3.81
CA THR A 226 -0.58 -27.01 4.90
C THR A 226 -0.51 -28.48 4.49
N GLU A 227 -0.28 -29.37 5.46
CA GLU A 227 -0.32 -30.83 5.25
C GLU A 227 -1.75 -31.36 5.09
N GLU A 228 -2.70 -30.75 5.79
CA GLU A 228 -4.13 -31.05 5.73
C GLU A 228 -4.89 -29.84 5.20
N GLY A 229 -5.81 -30.07 4.25
CA GLY A 229 -6.49 -28.99 3.53
C GLY A 229 -5.60 -28.29 2.49
N ASN A 230 -6.18 -27.84 1.38
CA ASN A 230 -5.42 -27.23 0.29
C ASN A 230 -5.23 -25.72 0.50
N ILE A 231 -4.70 -25.28 1.65
CA ILE A 231 -4.50 -23.84 1.88
C ILE A 231 -3.39 -23.33 0.97
N VAL A 232 -3.63 -22.23 0.27
CA VAL A 232 -2.66 -21.66 -0.69
C VAL A 232 -2.14 -20.31 -0.27
N ASN A 233 -0.91 -19.99 -0.70
CA ASN A 233 -0.31 -18.65 -0.54
C ASN A 233 -1.14 -17.55 -1.19
N CYS A 234 -1.63 -17.74 -2.40
CA CYS A 234 -2.55 -16.79 -3.03
C CYS A 234 -3.75 -17.57 -3.56
N ASN A 235 -4.95 -17.23 -3.10
CA ASN A 235 -6.14 -17.94 -3.57
C ASN A 235 -6.67 -17.36 -4.90
N LYS A 236 -7.35 -18.24 -5.63
CA LYS A 236 -8.16 -18.01 -6.84
C LYS A 236 -7.38 -17.66 -8.10
N ALA A 237 -7.17 -18.66 -8.96
CA ALA A 237 -6.99 -18.44 -10.38
C ALA A 237 -8.37 -18.59 -11.06
N HIS A 238 -8.87 -17.57 -11.73
CA HIS A 238 -10.24 -17.56 -12.27
C HIS A 238 -10.46 -18.60 -13.39
N ALA A 239 -9.40 -19.20 -13.92
CA ALA A 239 -9.50 -20.16 -15.02
C ALA A 239 -10.05 -21.57 -14.64
N TYR A 240 -10.57 -21.79 -13.42
CA TYR A 240 -11.07 -23.09 -13.00
C TYR A 240 -12.59 -23.27 -13.06
N GLU A 241 -13.33 -22.45 -13.82
CA GLU A 241 -14.64 -22.91 -14.31
C GLU A 241 -14.39 -24.00 -15.36
N SER A 242 -14.59 -25.26 -14.97
CA SER A 242 -14.82 -26.32 -15.95
C SER A 242 -15.84 -25.82 -16.98
N PRO A 243 -15.57 -25.87 -18.30
CA PRO A 243 -16.56 -25.52 -19.30
C PRO A 243 -17.87 -26.20 -18.94
N GLN A 244 -18.96 -25.44 -18.79
CA GLN A 244 -20.26 -25.93 -18.35
C GLN A 244 -20.54 -27.33 -18.92
N GLY A 245 -20.41 -28.35 -18.06
CA GLY A 245 -20.57 -29.75 -18.44
C GLY A 245 -19.31 -30.63 -18.55
N LYS A 246 -18.13 -30.27 -18.03
CA LYS A 246 -16.96 -31.17 -17.95
C LYS A 246 -16.42 -31.43 -16.52
N LYS A 247 -15.62 -32.50 -16.43
CA LYS A 247 -15.24 -33.26 -15.22
C LYS A 247 -14.42 -32.44 -14.18
N PRO A 248 -14.32 -32.94 -12.92
CA PRO A 248 -13.40 -32.41 -11.91
C PRO A 248 -11.96 -32.33 -12.43
N PHE A 249 -11.19 -31.39 -11.86
CA PHE A 249 -9.76 -31.15 -12.09
C PHE A 249 -8.97 -32.44 -12.37
N ASP A 250 -8.10 -32.40 -13.39
CA ASP A 250 -7.13 -33.46 -13.67
C ASP A 250 -5.78 -33.10 -13.05
N PRO A 251 -5.46 -33.62 -11.84
CA PRO A 251 -4.18 -33.36 -11.19
C PRO A 251 -2.98 -33.90 -11.97
N ALA A 252 -3.20 -34.76 -12.98
CA ALA A 252 -2.13 -35.26 -13.83
C ALA A 252 -1.80 -34.34 -15.01
N GLY A 253 -2.50 -33.20 -15.16
CA GLY A 253 -2.22 -32.19 -16.18
C GLY A 253 -2.33 -32.71 -17.62
N GLN A 254 -3.19 -33.70 -17.89
CA GLN A 254 -3.31 -34.30 -19.22
C GLN A 254 -4.23 -33.51 -20.17
N GLU A 255 -5.02 -32.59 -19.62
CA GLU A 255 -5.77 -31.60 -20.41
C GLU A 255 -5.04 -30.25 -20.43
N ASP A 256 -5.20 -29.50 -21.52
CA ASP A 256 -4.56 -28.19 -21.75
C ASP A 256 -5.35 -27.11 -20.99
N TRP A 257 -5.18 -27.07 -19.66
CA TRP A 257 -5.83 -26.09 -18.77
C TRP A 257 -5.08 -24.76 -18.86
N LYS A 258 -5.67 -23.76 -19.53
CA LYS A 258 -5.09 -22.42 -19.56
C LYS A 258 -5.42 -21.67 -18.29
N SER A 259 -4.63 -21.90 -17.25
CA SER A 259 -4.71 -21.12 -16.02
C SER A 259 -4.41 -19.65 -16.32
N ASP A 260 -5.23 -18.72 -15.80
CA ASP A 260 -4.98 -17.28 -15.91
C ASP A 260 -3.87 -16.81 -14.97
N THR A 261 -3.35 -17.69 -14.09
CA THR A 261 -2.19 -17.47 -13.22
C THR A 261 -0.99 -16.85 -13.95
N ALA A 262 -0.77 -17.17 -15.22
CA ALA A 262 0.29 -16.55 -16.02
C ALA A 262 0.13 -15.03 -16.20
N SER A 263 -1.11 -14.53 -16.09
CA SER A 263 -1.49 -13.12 -16.24
C SER A 263 -1.47 -12.35 -14.92
N PHE A 264 -1.06 -12.98 -13.81
CA PHE A 264 -0.96 -12.31 -12.52
C PHE A 264 -0.03 -11.08 -12.60
N PRO A 265 -0.40 -9.93 -12.02
CA PRO A 265 -1.53 -9.69 -11.12
C PRO A 265 -2.82 -9.22 -11.82
N TRP A 266 -2.95 -9.34 -13.13
CA TRP A 266 -4.15 -8.91 -13.88
C TRP A 266 -5.29 -9.93 -13.86
N THR A 267 -5.27 -10.84 -12.90
CA THR A 267 -6.26 -11.88 -12.70
C THR A 267 -7.32 -11.43 -11.70
N GLU A 268 -8.35 -12.25 -11.52
CA GLU A 268 -9.34 -12.09 -10.46
C GLU A 268 -8.91 -12.84 -9.19
N ALA A 269 -7.59 -13.00 -9.02
CA ALA A 269 -7.02 -13.61 -7.83
C ALA A 269 -7.17 -12.71 -6.63
N ASP A 270 -7.29 -13.29 -5.45
CA ASP A 270 -7.68 -12.53 -4.28
C ASP A 270 -6.58 -11.57 -3.82
N CYS A 271 -5.31 -11.95 -3.98
CA CYS A 271 -4.20 -11.02 -3.75
C CYS A 271 -4.22 -9.86 -4.76
N ALA A 272 -4.55 -10.15 -6.02
CA ALA A 272 -4.67 -9.13 -7.06
C ALA A 272 -5.83 -8.17 -6.74
N VAL A 273 -7.01 -8.70 -6.43
CA VAL A 273 -8.18 -7.90 -6.03
C VAL A 273 -7.83 -7.07 -4.79
N SER A 274 -7.18 -7.66 -3.79
CA SER A 274 -6.73 -6.95 -2.60
C SER A 274 -5.83 -5.77 -2.92
N ILE A 275 -4.85 -5.91 -3.82
CA ILE A 275 -4.01 -4.78 -4.23
C ILE A 275 -4.88 -3.65 -4.80
N ALA A 276 -5.86 -3.94 -5.67
CA ALA A 276 -6.76 -2.92 -6.21
C ALA A 276 -7.66 -2.30 -5.14
N LEU A 277 -8.19 -3.09 -4.19
CA LEU A 277 -8.97 -2.58 -3.05
C LEU A 277 -8.12 -1.64 -2.18
N GLY A 278 -6.84 -1.95 -1.98
CA GLY A 278 -5.89 -1.08 -1.28
C GLY A 278 -5.69 0.25 -2.00
N PHE A 279 -5.65 0.25 -3.34
CA PHE A 279 -5.65 1.50 -4.12
C PHE A 279 -6.93 2.30 -3.93
N GLN A 280 -8.09 1.65 -3.98
CA GLN A 280 -9.37 2.33 -3.76
C GLN A 280 -9.43 2.92 -2.35
N TYR A 281 -8.96 2.19 -1.34
CA TYR A 281 -8.79 2.71 0.03
C TYR A 281 -7.94 3.99 0.03
N LEU A 282 -6.78 4.00 -0.63
CA LEU A 282 -5.91 5.18 -0.72
C LEU A 282 -6.62 6.39 -1.35
N MET A 283 -7.46 6.16 -2.36
CA MET A 283 -8.23 7.24 -2.99
C MET A 283 -9.31 7.82 -2.08
N ALA A 284 -9.91 7.02 -1.21
CA ALA A 284 -10.99 7.43 -0.32
C ALA A 284 -10.98 6.78 1.07
N PRO A 285 -9.96 7.04 1.92
CA PRO A 285 -9.75 6.29 3.16
C PRO A 285 -10.91 6.41 4.17
N PHE A 286 -11.67 7.51 4.10
CA PHE A 286 -12.81 7.72 4.99
C PHE A 286 -14.05 6.89 4.60
N PHE A 287 -14.26 6.67 3.30
CA PHE A 287 -15.43 5.96 2.80
C PHE A 287 -15.16 4.46 2.68
N LEU A 288 -13.92 4.10 2.37
CA LEU A 288 -13.48 2.74 2.10
C LEU A 288 -12.58 2.19 3.21
N SER A 289 -12.72 2.68 4.44
CA SER A 289 -11.97 2.20 5.61
C SER A 289 -12.14 0.71 5.91
N LYS A 290 -13.15 0.07 5.31
CA LYS A 290 -13.36 -1.37 5.32
C LYS A 290 -12.17 -2.12 4.69
N TYR A 291 -11.56 -1.52 3.67
CA TYR A 291 -10.47 -2.11 2.89
C TYR A 291 -9.09 -1.58 3.32
N ASP A 292 -8.93 -1.15 4.58
CA ASP A 292 -7.65 -0.60 5.04
C ASP A 292 -6.55 -1.67 5.11
N ASN A 293 -6.89 -2.92 5.46
CA ASN A 293 -5.94 -4.04 5.41
C ASN A 293 -5.41 -4.28 3.99
N SER A 294 -6.22 -4.07 2.95
CA SER A 294 -5.78 -4.18 1.55
C SER A 294 -4.64 -3.22 1.19
N TYR A 295 -4.46 -2.14 1.96
CA TYR A 295 -3.31 -1.24 1.79
C TYR A 295 -1.98 -1.96 2.02
N TYR A 296 -1.91 -2.97 2.89
CA TYR A 296 -0.69 -3.74 3.06
C TYR A 296 -0.28 -4.46 1.78
N CYS A 297 -1.23 -5.08 1.05
CA CYS A 297 -0.91 -5.77 -0.21
C CYS A 297 -0.43 -4.74 -1.28
N VAL A 298 -0.90 -3.48 -1.24
CA VAL A 298 -0.29 -2.39 -2.02
C VAL A 298 1.16 -2.19 -1.62
N LEU A 299 1.45 -1.89 -0.35
CA LEU A 299 2.81 -1.63 0.14
C LEU A 299 3.79 -2.79 -0.16
N GLU A 300 3.35 -4.03 -0.03
CA GLU A 300 4.12 -5.23 -0.39
C GLU A 300 4.47 -5.25 -1.87
N SER A 301 3.50 -4.96 -2.72
CA SER A 301 3.75 -4.87 -4.16
C SER A 301 4.71 -3.75 -4.53
N MET A 302 4.84 -2.72 -3.68
CA MET A 302 5.86 -1.67 -3.81
C MET A 302 7.24 -2.15 -3.33
N ASN A 303 7.28 -2.94 -2.25
CA ASN A 303 8.49 -3.33 -1.52
C ASN A 303 9.25 -4.52 -2.10
N ALA A 304 8.64 -5.35 -2.94
CA ALA A 304 9.34 -6.50 -3.50
C ALA A 304 10.36 -6.15 -4.63
N ILE A 305 10.62 -4.85 -4.81
CA ILE A 305 11.89 -4.35 -5.34
C ILE A 305 12.96 -4.62 -4.27
N PRO A 306 13.89 -5.57 -4.48
CA PRO A 306 14.90 -5.87 -3.47
C PRO A 306 15.81 -4.65 -3.36
N MET A 307 15.82 -3.99 -2.20
CA MET A 307 16.93 -3.09 -1.85
C MET A 307 18.20 -3.89 -1.55
N ASP A 308 18.06 -5.19 -1.27
CA ASP A 308 19.16 -6.13 -1.07
C ASP A 308 18.68 -7.58 -1.36
N PRO A 309 19.28 -8.31 -2.31
CA PRO A 309 18.95 -9.73 -2.56
C PRO A 309 19.37 -10.68 -1.42
N GLU A 310 20.19 -10.23 -0.46
CA GLU A 310 20.67 -11.05 0.66
C GLU A 310 19.78 -11.00 1.91
N THR A 311 18.83 -10.06 1.96
CA THR A 311 17.81 -10.01 3.01
C THR A 311 16.43 -10.20 2.39
N PRO A 312 15.82 -11.39 2.48
CA PRO A 312 14.40 -11.55 2.19
C PRO A 312 13.65 -10.77 3.27
N GLU A 313 13.45 -9.47 3.05
CA GLU A 313 12.62 -8.71 3.97
C GLU A 313 11.20 -9.23 3.88
N LYS A 314 10.66 -9.50 5.07
CA LYS A 314 9.34 -10.07 5.30
C LYS A 314 8.30 -9.21 4.61
N ASN A 315 7.44 -9.84 3.81
CA ASN A 315 6.16 -9.28 3.40
C ASN A 315 5.49 -8.62 4.64
N ILE A 316 5.06 -7.36 4.56
CA ILE A 316 4.60 -6.63 5.75
C ILE A 316 3.40 -7.34 6.41
N TYR A 317 2.58 -7.99 5.60
CA TYR A 317 1.35 -8.62 5.97
C TYR A 317 1.24 -10.10 5.56
N CYS A 318 1.54 -10.41 4.31
CA CYS A 318 1.49 -11.75 3.73
C CYS A 318 2.82 -12.48 3.87
N ASN A 319 3.47 -12.42 5.03
CA ASN A 319 4.78 -13.04 5.26
C ASN A 319 4.72 -14.55 5.48
N GLY A 320 3.63 -15.22 5.09
CA GLY A 320 3.40 -16.63 5.39
C GLY A 320 3.27 -16.93 6.89
N GLU A 321 3.30 -15.90 7.75
CA GLU A 321 3.06 -16.04 9.18
C GLU A 321 1.55 -16.04 9.44
N ASN A 322 1.09 -16.99 10.24
CA ASN A 322 -0.29 -17.06 10.70
C ASN A 322 -0.61 -15.81 11.56
N LYS A 323 -1.58 -15.01 11.11
CA LYS A 323 -2.08 -13.83 11.82
C LYS A 323 -3.54 -14.07 12.19
N ASP A 324 -3.79 -14.41 13.45
CA ASP A 324 -5.13 -14.71 13.98
C ASP A 324 -5.87 -15.84 13.26
N GLY A 325 -5.14 -16.88 12.83
CA GLY A 325 -5.67 -18.04 12.11
C GLY A 325 -5.66 -17.89 10.58
N LYS A 326 -4.94 -16.89 10.05
CA LYS A 326 -4.98 -16.48 8.64
C LYS A 326 -3.60 -16.29 8.02
N TYR A 327 -3.44 -16.65 6.74
CA TYR A 327 -2.13 -16.76 6.07
C TYR A 327 -1.93 -15.83 4.88
N ASN A 328 -2.98 -15.29 4.27
CA ASN A 328 -2.88 -14.55 3.00
C ASN A 328 -3.85 -13.35 2.91
N CYS A 329 -3.86 -12.56 1.83
CA CYS A 329 -4.80 -11.41 1.71
C CYS A 329 -6.29 -11.86 1.67
N SER A 330 -6.61 -13.16 1.70
CA SER A 330 -7.96 -13.68 1.39
C SER A 330 -9.05 -13.20 2.34
N TRP A 331 -8.68 -13.03 3.59
CA TRP A 331 -9.62 -12.74 4.65
C TRP A 331 -9.88 -11.25 4.80
N PHE A 332 -9.28 -10.44 3.92
CA PHE A 332 -9.55 -9.01 3.91
C PHE A 332 -11.00 -8.78 3.59
N GLU A 333 -11.58 -7.80 4.28
CA GLU A 333 -12.96 -7.44 4.04
C GLU A 333 -13.16 -7.11 2.54
N GLY A 334 -14.30 -7.52 1.98
CA GLY A 334 -14.60 -7.35 0.56
C GLY A 334 -14.14 -8.50 -0.34
N ILE A 335 -13.28 -9.40 0.13
CA ILE A 335 -12.87 -10.57 -0.64
C ILE A 335 -13.53 -11.80 0.00
N ASP A 336 -14.75 -12.12 -0.42
CA ASP A 336 -15.62 -13.14 0.20
C ASP A 336 -15.20 -14.55 -0.24
N HIS A 337 -14.13 -15.11 0.34
CA HIS A 337 -13.62 -16.44 0.01
C HIS A 337 -12.87 -17.10 1.18
N ASP A 338 -12.75 -18.43 1.09
CA ASP A 338 -11.93 -19.21 2.02
C ASP A 338 -10.44 -19.18 1.61
N GLU A 339 -9.55 -19.64 2.49
CA GLU A 339 -8.10 -19.74 2.19
C GLU A 339 -7.73 -21.01 1.43
N ALA A 340 -8.72 -21.89 1.22
CA ALA A 340 -8.52 -23.16 0.58
C ALA A 340 -8.54 -22.98 -0.93
N LEU A 341 -7.66 -23.67 -1.62
CA LEU A 341 -7.81 -23.97 -3.02
C LEU A 341 -9.11 -24.76 -3.15
N HIS A 342 -10.14 -24.14 -3.74
CA HIS A 342 -11.43 -24.75 -4.00
C HIS A 342 -11.81 -24.63 -5.47
N THR A 343 -12.59 -25.60 -5.94
CA THR A 343 -13.25 -25.52 -7.24
C THR A 343 -14.63 -24.88 -7.02
N HIS A 344 -14.97 -23.85 -7.80
CA HIS A 344 -16.33 -23.30 -7.83
C HIS A 344 -17.20 -23.98 -8.89
#